data_AF-A0A7H0KAP9-F1
#
_entry.id   AF-A0A7H0KAP9-F1
#
_cell.length_a   1.000
_cell.length_b   1.000
_cell.length_c   1.000
_cell.angle_alpha   90.00
_cell.angle_beta   90.00
_cell.angle_gamma   90.00
#
_symmetry.space_group_name_H-M   'P 1'
#
loop_
_entity.id
_entity.type
_entity.pdbx_description
1 polymer ?
#
loop_
_entity_poly.entity_id
_entity_poly.type
_entity_poly.pdbx_seq_one_letter_code
_entity_poly.pdbx_strand_id
1 'polypeptide(L)'
;MERQDFSSGLRIEQAYFEMPEPLTWEDEDSYVTTPGAPKLSSPRNYQWNHSLGEIVTALIDAGLTVTALIDAGLTVTALEETPYSAWCPWPELMVEDSRGFILRDNPERLPLQFAITATKP
;
A
#
# COMPACT_ATOMS: atom_id res chain seq x y z
N MET A 1 -2.53 -17.87 -0.54
CA MET A 1 -2.38 -16.92 -1.68
C MET A 1 -2.53 -17.65 -3.00
N GLU A 2 -3.59 -17.37 -3.79
CA GLU A 2 -3.61 -17.78 -5.20
C GLU A 2 -2.36 -17.20 -5.87
N ARG A 3 -1.60 -18.05 -6.57
CA ARG A 3 -0.40 -17.62 -7.27
C ARG A 3 -0.86 -16.73 -8.43
N GLN A 4 -0.59 -15.42 -8.34
CA GLN A 4 -0.82 -14.50 -9.45
C GLN A 4 -0.06 -15.01 -10.68
N ASP A 5 -0.74 -15.12 -11.82
CA ASP A 5 -0.15 -15.57 -13.08
C ASP A 5 0.48 -14.38 -13.82
N PHE A 6 1.81 -14.30 -13.77
CA PHE A 6 2.58 -13.27 -14.45
C PHE A 6 3.11 -13.70 -15.83
N SER A 7 2.65 -14.84 -16.37
CA SER A 7 3.12 -15.35 -17.67
C SER A 7 2.98 -14.36 -18.83
N SER A 8 2.09 -13.37 -18.67
CA SER A 8 1.84 -12.30 -19.63
C SER A 8 2.17 -10.90 -19.12
N GLY A 9 2.94 -10.82 -18.03
CA GLY A 9 3.36 -9.58 -17.37
C GLY A 9 2.38 -9.06 -16.31
N LEU A 10 2.79 -7.98 -15.64
CA LEU A 10 1.98 -7.30 -14.62
C LEU A 10 0.73 -6.66 -15.24
N ARG A 11 -0.44 -6.90 -14.64
CA ARG A 11 -1.74 -6.36 -15.06
C ARG A 11 -2.44 -5.67 -13.89
N ILE A 12 -3.21 -4.64 -14.19
CA ILE A 12 -4.10 -4.01 -13.20
C ILE A 12 -5.39 -4.83 -13.15
N GLU A 13 -5.60 -5.53 -12.05
CA GLU A 13 -6.79 -6.35 -11.82
C GLU A 13 -7.75 -5.71 -10.80
N GLN A 14 -7.21 -4.97 -9.85
CA GLN A 14 -7.98 -4.32 -8.79
C GLN A 14 -8.29 -2.85 -9.15
N ALA A 15 -9.41 -2.35 -8.62
CA ALA A 15 -9.76 -0.95 -8.71
C ALA A 15 -8.73 -0.09 -7.97
N TYR A 16 -8.32 1.02 -8.59
CA TYR A 16 -7.48 2.03 -7.94
C TYR A 16 -8.32 2.94 -7.03
N PHE A 17 -9.49 3.38 -7.52
CA PHE A 17 -10.44 4.19 -6.77
C PHE A 17 -11.28 3.34 -5.82
N GLU A 18 -11.79 3.98 -4.79
CA GLU A 18 -12.46 3.37 -3.65
C GLU A 18 -13.70 2.60 -4.09
N MET A 19 -13.87 1.39 -3.58
CA MET A 19 -15.06 0.57 -3.79
C MET A 19 -15.82 0.43 -2.47
N PRO A 20 -17.18 0.45 -2.48
CA PRO A 20 -17.97 0.21 -1.27
C PRO A 20 -17.70 -1.18 -0.67
N GLU A 21 -17.50 -2.18 -1.53
CA GLU A 21 -17.17 -3.55 -1.15
C GLU A 21 -15.65 -3.73 -0.97
N PRO A 22 -15.21 -4.46 0.08
CA PRO A 22 -13.79 -4.74 0.30
C PRO A 22 -13.23 -5.78 -0.67
N LEU A 23 -11.94 -5.67 -0.95
CA LEU A 23 -11.13 -6.77 -1.45
C LEU A 23 -11.02 -7.84 -0.34
N THR A 24 -11.48 -9.04 -0.63
CA THR A 24 -11.50 -10.15 0.32
C THR A 24 -10.44 -11.17 -0.05
N TRP A 25 -9.63 -11.55 0.94
CA TRP A 25 -8.53 -12.52 0.77
C TRP A 25 -8.65 -13.60 1.84
N GLU A 26 -8.27 -14.83 1.52
CA GLU A 26 -8.13 -15.90 2.50
C GLU A 26 -6.66 -16.30 2.61
N ASP A 27 -6.11 -16.12 3.80
CA ASP A 27 -4.76 -16.54 4.15
C ASP A 27 -4.72 -17.07 5.58
N GLU A 28 -4.31 -18.33 5.72
CA GLU A 28 -4.19 -18.99 7.01
C GLU A 28 -2.82 -18.74 7.66
N ASP A 29 -1.88 -18.19 6.92
CA ASP A 29 -0.54 -17.87 7.40
C ASP A 29 -0.50 -16.54 8.17
N SER A 30 0.23 -16.55 9.28
CA SER A 30 0.56 -15.35 10.02
C SER A 30 1.82 -14.71 9.43
N TYR A 31 2.01 -13.40 9.68
CA TYR A 31 3.29 -12.73 9.45
C TYR A 31 4.44 -13.30 10.31
N VAL A 32 4.13 -14.15 11.31
CA VAL A 32 5.11 -14.90 12.11
C VAL A 32 5.57 -16.14 11.35
N THR A 33 6.77 -16.09 10.78
CA THR A 33 7.36 -17.15 9.96
C THR A 33 8.29 -18.09 10.75
N THR A 34 7.90 -18.48 11.96
CA THR A 34 8.65 -19.48 12.74
C THR A 34 8.17 -20.90 12.44
N PRO A 35 9.06 -21.90 12.33
CA PRO A 35 8.64 -23.30 12.18
C PRO A 35 7.64 -23.72 13.27
N GLY A 36 6.47 -24.23 12.87
CA GLY A 36 5.41 -24.63 13.80
C GLY A 36 4.52 -23.48 14.30
N ALA A 37 4.59 -22.29 13.70
CA ALA A 37 3.65 -21.22 13.99
C ALA A 37 2.20 -21.70 13.77
N PRO A 38 1.28 -21.39 14.71
CA PRO A 38 -0.12 -21.78 14.56
C PRO A 38 -0.77 -21.03 13.39
N LYS A 39 -1.64 -21.72 12.66
CA LYS A 39 -2.49 -21.11 11.62
C LYS A 39 -3.50 -20.15 12.24
N LEU A 40 -3.87 -19.12 11.49
CA LEU A 40 -4.90 -18.17 11.90
C LEU A 40 -6.26 -18.86 11.98
N SER A 41 -6.96 -18.68 13.10
CA SER A 41 -8.34 -19.19 13.27
C SER A 41 -9.39 -18.38 12.49
N SER A 42 -9.01 -17.21 11.97
CA SER A 42 -9.84 -16.33 11.15
C SER A 42 -9.01 -15.87 9.94
N PRO A 43 -8.93 -16.70 8.88
CA PRO A 43 -8.01 -16.46 7.75
C PRO A 43 -8.52 -15.41 6.76
N ARG A 44 -9.78 -14.99 6.91
CA ARG A 44 -10.39 -14.03 5.98
C ARG A 44 -10.00 -12.60 6.34
N ASN A 45 -9.39 -11.92 5.39
CA ASN A 45 -8.99 -10.52 5.47
C ASN A 45 -9.86 -9.68 4.54
N TYR A 46 -10.30 -8.53 5.03
CA TYR A 46 -11.03 -7.52 4.25
C TYR A 46 -10.15 -6.28 4.15
N GLN A 47 -9.91 -5.83 2.92
CA GLN A 47 -9.07 -4.67 2.62
C GLN A 47 -9.86 -3.66 1.79
N TRP A 48 -9.86 -2.40 2.21
CA TRP A 48 -10.40 -1.28 1.44
C TRP A 48 -9.23 -0.52 0.84
N ASN A 49 -9.25 -0.35 -0.48
CA ASN A 49 -8.26 0.48 -1.15
C ASN A 49 -8.62 1.96 -0.96
N HIS A 50 -7.58 2.78 -0.80
CA HIS A 50 -7.68 4.23 -0.73
C HIS A 50 -6.75 4.80 -1.77
N SER A 51 -7.27 5.61 -2.69
CA SER A 51 -6.42 6.25 -3.69
C SER A 51 -5.47 7.23 -3.02
N LEU A 52 -4.34 7.52 -3.67
CA LEU A 52 -3.41 8.53 -3.14
C LEU A 52 -4.09 9.89 -2.96
N GLY A 53 -4.99 10.24 -3.89
CA GLY A 53 -5.77 11.48 -3.82
C GLY A 53 -6.67 11.53 -2.59
N GLU A 54 -7.37 10.43 -2.27
CA GLU A 54 -8.20 10.34 -1.07
C GLU A 54 -7.34 10.43 0.20
N ILE A 55 -6.22 9.71 0.28
CA ILE A 55 -5.32 9.75 1.44
C ILE A 55 -4.81 11.17 1.68
N VAL A 56 -4.31 11.83 0.63
CA VAL A 56 -3.79 13.21 0.72
C VAL A 56 -4.91 14.18 1.10
N THR A 57 -6.09 14.04 0.51
CA THR A 57 -7.25 14.89 0.83
C THR A 57 -7.72 14.67 2.26
N ALA A 58 -7.76 13.43 2.75
CA ALA A 58 -8.15 13.12 4.12
C ALA A 58 -7.15 13.70 5.14
N LEU A 59 -5.84 13.71 4.82
CA LEU A 59 -4.83 14.34 5.68
C LEU A 59 -4.96 15.86 5.69
N ILE A 60 -5.25 16.46 4.53
CA ILE A 60 -5.59 17.87 4.39
C ILE A 60 -6.82 18.16 5.26
N ASP A 61 -7.92 17.43 5.09
CA ASP A 61 -9.19 17.62 5.79
C ASP A 61 -9.10 17.35 7.30
N ALA A 62 -8.32 16.37 7.76
CA ALA A 62 -8.10 16.10 9.19
C ALA A 62 -7.34 17.22 9.92
N GLY A 63 -6.74 18.16 9.19
CA GLY A 63 -6.11 19.39 9.68
C GLY A 63 -6.68 20.69 9.09
N LEU A 64 -7.70 20.62 8.21
CA LEU A 64 -8.35 21.76 7.51
C LEU A 64 -9.90 21.71 7.52
N THR A 65 -10.56 20.71 8.09
CA THR A 65 -12.02 20.75 8.30
C THR A 65 -12.36 21.59 9.52
N VAL A 66 -12.65 22.86 9.24
CA VAL A 66 -13.33 23.81 10.12
C VAL A 66 -14.72 23.25 10.49
N THR A 67 -14.88 22.78 11.73
CA THR A 67 -16.11 23.02 12.53
C THR A 67 -15.96 22.63 14.00
N ALA A 68 -14.90 21.94 14.40
CA ALA A 68 -14.49 21.87 15.80
C ALA A 68 -12.96 21.91 15.91
N LEU A 69 -12.45 23.04 16.39
CA LEU A 69 -11.07 23.28 16.86
C LEU A 69 -10.05 23.69 15.77
N ILE A 70 -9.82 25.00 15.74
CA ILE A 70 -8.88 25.79 14.92
C ILE A 70 -7.39 25.47 15.20
N ASP A 71 -7.07 24.48 16.04
CA ASP A 71 -5.73 24.27 16.62
C ASP A 71 -4.90 23.11 16.00
N ALA A 72 -5.37 22.47 14.92
CA ALA A 72 -4.71 21.26 14.41
C ALA A 72 -3.38 21.52 13.68
N GLY A 73 -3.22 22.69 13.03
CA GLY A 73 -1.95 23.19 12.49
C GLY A 73 -1.20 22.29 11.48
N LEU A 74 -1.82 21.22 10.99
CA LEU A 74 -1.12 20.23 10.18
C LEU A 74 -0.84 20.78 8.77
N THR A 75 0.43 20.85 8.39
CA THR A 75 0.86 21.24 7.04
C THR A 75 1.57 20.06 6.39
N VAL A 76 1.02 19.54 5.29
CA VAL A 76 1.73 18.59 4.43
C VAL A 76 2.87 19.34 3.74
N THR A 77 4.11 18.89 3.93
CA THR A 77 5.31 19.57 3.42
C THR A 77 5.96 18.82 2.27
N ALA A 78 5.73 17.51 2.15
CA ALA A 78 6.21 16.71 1.04
C ALA A 78 5.30 15.50 0.78
N LEU A 79 5.19 15.14 -0.50
CA LEU A 79 4.68 13.87 -0.99
C LEU A 79 5.71 13.34 -1.99
N GLU A 80 6.20 12.14 -1.74
CA GLU A 80 7.20 11.47 -2.58
C GLU A 80 6.70 10.08 -2.97
N GLU A 81 6.86 9.73 -4.24
CA GLU A 81 6.61 8.37 -4.74
C GLU A 81 7.94 7.71 -5.10
N THR A 82 8.02 6.40 -4.93
CA THR A 82 9.23 5.62 -5.22
C THR A 82 8.90 4.37 -6.04
N PRO A 83 9.73 4.02 -7.04
CA PRO A 83 9.62 2.77 -7.77
C PRO A 83 10.17 1.58 -6.97
N TYR A 84 10.52 1.77 -5.70
CA TYR A 84 11.03 0.74 -4.80
C TYR A 84 9.99 0.31 -3.77
N SER A 85 10.02 -0.97 -3.41
CA SER A 85 9.24 -1.56 -2.33
C SER A 85 10.14 -2.12 -1.23
N ALA A 86 9.71 -1.96 0.02
CA ALA A 86 10.41 -2.49 1.19
C ALA A 86 10.31 -4.03 1.32
N TRP A 87 9.38 -4.66 0.61
CA TRP A 87 9.25 -6.12 0.50
C TRP A 87 9.12 -6.52 -0.97
N CYS A 88 9.18 -7.82 -1.25
CA CYS A 88 9.07 -8.34 -2.61
C CYS A 88 7.65 -8.86 -2.89
N PRO A 89 6.69 -8.01 -3.32
CA PRO A 89 5.34 -8.47 -3.63
C PRO A 89 5.31 -9.44 -4.82
N TRP A 90 6.22 -9.28 -5.78
CA TRP A 90 6.26 -10.07 -7.02
C TRP A 90 7.65 -10.65 -7.30
N PRO A 91 8.05 -11.76 -6.64
CA PRO A 91 9.39 -12.37 -6.78
C PRO A 91 9.79 -12.70 -8.22
N GLU A 92 8.83 -13.03 -9.08
CA GLU A 92 9.10 -13.34 -10.50
C GLU A 92 9.41 -12.07 -11.32
N LEU A 93 8.87 -10.92 -10.93
CA LEU A 93 8.93 -9.66 -11.67
C LEU A 93 9.92 -8.65 -11.11
N MET A 94 10.49 -8.92 -9.93
CA MET A 94 11.29 -7.95 -9.18
C MET A 94 12.72 -8.42 -8.97
N VAL A 95 13.60 -7.46 -8.76
CA VAL A 95 14.99 -7.65 -8.35
C VAL A 95 15.27 -6.84 -7.09
N GLU A 96 16.14 -7.35 -6.23
CA GLU A 96 16.59 -6.67 -5.02
C GLU A 96 17.87 -5.87 -5.32
N ASP A 97 17.92 -4.62 -4.87
CA ASP A 97 19.13 -3.81 -4.83
C ASP A 97 19.32 -3.16 -3.44
N SER A 98 20.30 -2.27 -3.30
CA SER A 98 20.62 -1.58 -2.05
C SER A 98 19.47 -0.75 -1.42
N ARG A 99 18.41 -0.44 -2.17
CA ARG A 99 17.28 0.39 -1.76
C ARG A 99 15.99 -0.41 -1.52
N GLY A 100 15.99 -1.70 -1.83
CA GLY A 100 14.82 -2.58 -1.73
C GLY A 100 14.53 -3.30 -3.05
N PHE A 101 13.26 -3.63 -3.26
CA PHE A 101 12.80 -4.36 -4.45
C PHE A 101 12.27 -3.41 -5.52
N ILE A 102 12.67 -3.62 -6.76
CA ILE A 102 12.26 -2.82 -7.93
C ILE A 102 11.80 -3.76 -9.05
N LEU A 103 10.89 -3.30 -9.93
CA LEU A 103 10.53 -4.07 -11.12
C LEU A 103 11.77 -4.28 -12.01
N ARG A 104 11.96 -5.51 -12.47
CA ARG A 104 13.06 -5.88 -13.38
C ARG A 104 12.98 -5.12 -14.71
N ASP A 105 11.77 -5.02 -15.24
CA ASP A 105 11.49 -4.43 -16.55
C ASP A 105 10.59 -3.20 -16.40
N ASN A 106 11.00 -2.09 -17.05
CA ASN A 106 10.31 -0.79 -17.04
C ASN A 106 9.95 -0.29 -15.63
N PRO A 107 10.94 -0.08 -14.74
CA PRO A 107 10.70 0.27 -13.34
C PRO A 107 9.96 1.59 -13.13
N GLU A 108 10.01 2.50 -14.11
CA GLU A 108 9.36 3.81 -14.08
C GLU A 108 7.82 3.75 -14.18
N ARG A 109 7.25 2.60 -14.56
CA ARG A 109 5.82 2.51 -14.94
C ARG A 109 4.85 2.38 -13.76
N LEU A 110 5.35 2.11 -12.55
CA LEU A 110 4.52 1.85 -11.38
C LEU A 110 5.17 2.40 -10.11
N PRO A 111 4.55 3.37 -9.41
CA PRO A 111 4.94 3.69 -8.06
C PRO A 111 4.64 2.48 -7.15
N LEU A 112 5.62 2.04 -6.38
CA LEU A 112 5.48 0.89 -5.48
C LEU A 112 5.21 1.32 -4.03
N GLN A 113 5.72 2.48 -3.64
CA GLN A 113 5.45 3.08 -2.34
C GLN A 113 5.41 4.61 -2.46
N PHE A 114 4.82 5.26 -1.47
CA PHE A 114 4.87 6.70 -1.31
C PHE A 114 5.10 7.07 0.16
N ALA A 115 5.59 8.28 0.40
CA ALA A 115 5.80 8.86 1.71
C ALA A 115 5.17 10.26 1.77
N ILE A 116 4.55 10.57 2.90
CA ILE A 116 3.98 11.90 3.18
C ILE A 116 4.67 12.44 4.42
N THR A 117 5.23 13.65 4.31
CA THR A 117 5.74 14.39 5.46
C THR A 117 4.74 15.48 5.80
N ALA A 118 4.36 15.56 7.07
CA ALA A 118 3.53 16.63 7.58
C ALA A 118 4.07 17.12 8.93
N THR A 119 3.96 18.42 9.16
CA THR A 119 4.38 19.05 10.42
C THR A 119 3.17 19.63 11.12
N LYS A 120 3.16 19.52 12.45
CA LYS A 120 2.27 20.27 13.33
C LYS A 120 3.10 21.32 14.08
N PRO A 121 2.65 22.59 14.18
CA PRO A 121 3.30 23.62 14.98
C PRO A 121 3.29 23.29 16.48
#